data_AF-J7GK87-F1
#
_entry.id   AF-J7GK87-F1
#
_cell.length_a   1.000
_cell.length_b   1.000
_cell.length_c   1.000
_cell.angle_alpha   90.00
_cell.angle_beta   90.00
_cell.angle_gamma   90.00
#
_symmetry.space_group_name_H-M   'P 1'
#
loop_
_entity.id
_entity.type
_entity.pdbx_description
1 polymer ?
#
loop_
_entity_poly.entity_id
_entity_poly.type
_entity_poly.pdbx_seq_one_letter_code
_entity_poly.pdbx_strand_id
1 'polypeptide(L)'
;MLMGLLQLFFAAARLSKFVRLIPHPVMLGFINGLAIVIFMAQLEHFKIRDAQGAMVWMRGTPLYIMIGLVALTMVAIYLTPRITKAIPATLAGALLTTLIVVAFKIPTVTVGDVASLAGGLPSFHLPEVPMNWHTLVVIFPYALVMAANGLVETLLT
;
A
#
# COMPACT_ATOMS: atom_id res chain seq x y z
N MET A 1 14.28 -6.65 -8.44
CA MET A 1 15.15 -7.03 -9.58
C MET A 1 14.86 -8.44 -10.06
N LEU A 2 15.07 -9.49 -9.25
CA LEU A 2 14.84 -10.89 -9.66
C LEU A 2 13.42 -11.15 -10.20
N MET A 3 12.40 -10.63 -9.52
CA MET A 3 11.00 -10.66 -10.01
C MET A 3 10.87 -10.14 -11.45
N GLY A 4 11.46 -8.99 -11.76
CA GLY A 4 11.42 -8.40 -13.10
C GLY A 4 12.16 -9.23 -14.15
N LEU A 5 13.30 -9.84 -13.77
CA LEU A 5 14.01 -10.77 -14.65
C LEU A 5 13.17 -12.02 -14.95
N LEU A 6 12.49 -12.58 -13.94
CA LEU A 6 11.59 -13.71 -14.12
C LEU A 6 10.39 -13.34 -15.01
N GLN A 7 9.83 -12.13 -14.85
CA GLN A 7 8.77 -11.64 -15.72
C GLN A 7 9.23 -11.49 -17.18
N LEU A 8 10.43 -10.95 -17.40
CA LEU A 8 11.03 -10.86 -18.74
C LEU A 8 11.22 -12.24 -19.36
N PHE A 9 11.71 -13.20 -18.59
CA PHE A 9 11.88 -14.59 -19.01
C PHE A 9 10.53 -15.24 -19.39
N PHE A 10 9.50 -15.09 -18.54
CA PHE A 10 8.17 -15.62 -18.82
C PHE A 10 7.54 -15.01 -20.07
N ALA A 11 7.74 -13.70 -20.28
CA ALA A 11 7.28 -13.00 -21.47
C ALA A 11 8.01 -13.53 -22.73
N ALA A 12 9.34 -13.65 -22.69
CA ALA A 12 10.14 -14.16 -23.81
C ALA A 12 9.78 -15.62 -24.15
N ALA A 13 9.57 -16.46 -23.14
CA ALA A 13 9.18 -17.87 -23.30
C ALA A 13 7.68 -18.06 -23.64
N ARG A 14 6.90 -16.98 -23.77
CA ARG A 14 5.45 -17.00 -24.02
C ARG A 14 4.67 -17.85 -23.02
N LEU A 15 5.14 -17.89 -21.77
CA LEU A 15 4.52 -18.65 -20.68
C LEU A 15 3.30 -17.92 -20.09
N SER A 16 3.08 -16.65 -20.45
CA SER A 16 1.92 -15.86 -20.01
C SER A 16 0.58 -16.47 -20.39
N LYS A 17 0.52 -17.35 -21.41
CA LYS A 17 -0.71 -18.08 -21.77
C LYS A 17 -1.19 -19.04 -20.69
N PHE A 18 -0.30 -19.56 -19.85
CA PHE A 18 -0.63 -20.52 -18.80
C PHE A 18 -1.28 -19.87 -17.58
N VAL A 19 -1.14 -18.55 -17.43
CA VAL A 19 -1.80 -17.77 -16.36
C VAL A 19 -3.33 -17.88 -16.44
N ARG A 20 -3.88 -18.11 -17.65
CA ARG A 20 -5.31 -18.36 -17.87
C ARG A 20 -5.83 -19.66 -17.25
N LEU A 21 -4.94 -20.56 -16.81
CA LEU A 21 -5.31 -21.80 -16.13
C LEU A 21 -5.58 -21.62 -14.63
N ILE A 22 -5.37 -20.42 -14.09
CA ILE A 22 -5.60 -20.15 -12.67
C ILE A 22 -7.12 -20.18 -12.40
N PRO A 23 -7.59 -21.05 -11.49
CA PRO A 23 -9.01 -21.14 -11.18
C PRO A 23 -9.53 -19.83 -10.59
N HIS A 24 -10.72 -19.40 -11.04
CA HIS A 24 -11.41 -18.21 -10.51
C HIS A 24 -11.53 -18.19 -8.97
N PRO A 25 -11.80 -19.31 -8.27
CA PRO A 25 -11.83 -19.31 -6.81
C PRO A 25 -10.52 -18.86 -6.15
N VAL A 26 -9.36 -19.16 -6.77
CA VAL A 26 -8.05 -18.75 -6.23
C VAL A 26 -7.87 -17.24 -6.34
N MET A 27 -8.29 -16.64 -7.46
CA MET A 27 -8.24 -15.19 -7.66
C MET A 27 -9.14 -14.45 -6.66
N LEU A 28 -10.36 -14.93 -6.45
CA LEU A 28 -11.27 -14.37 -5.45
C LEU A 28 -10.69 -14.48 -4.02
N GLY A 29 -10.13 -15.64 -3.68
CA GLY A 29 -9.47 -15.85 -2.39
C GLY A 29 -8.29 -14.89 -2.17
N PHE A 30 -7.48 -14.68 -3.21
CA PHE A 30 -6.37 -13.73 -3.19
C PHE A 30 -6.84 -12.28 -2.97
N ILE A 31 -7.81 -11.81 -3.77
CA ILE A 31 -8.31 -10.42 -3.68
C ILE A 31 -8.95 -10.16 -2.30
N ASN A 32 -9.74 -11.11 -1.78
CA ASN A 32 -10.34 -10.99 -0.45
C ASN A 32 -9.28 -11.01 0.65
N GLY A 33 -8.28 -11.89 0.54
CA GLY A 33 -7.14 -11.93 1.47
C GLY A 33 -6.37 -10.62 1.48
N LEU A 34 -6.05 -10.08 0.31
CA LEU A 34 -5.37 -8.79 0.15
C LEU A 34 -6.20 -7.64 0.75
N ALA A 35 -7.52 -7.62 0.53
CA ALA A 35 -8.40 -6.61 1.13
C ALA A 35 -8.36 -6.66 2.67
N ILE A 36 -8.39 -7.87 3.26
CA ILE A 36 -8.29 -8.05 4.71
C ILE A 36 -6.91 -7.60 5.23
N VAL A 37 -5.83 -7.97 4.55
CA VAL A 37 -4.47 -7.59 4.95
C VAL A 37 -4.29 -6.08 4.90
N ILE A 38 -4.79 -5.41 3.85
CA ILE A 38 -4.77 -3.94 3.76
C ILE A 38 -5.58 -3.34 4.90
N PHE A 39 -6.80 -3.84 5.16
CA PHE A 39 -7.63 -3.36 6.26
C PHE A 39 -6.93 -3.49 7.61
N MET A 40 -6.31 -4.64 7.89
CA MET A 40 -5.52 -4.87 9.11
C MET A 40 -4.32 -3.93 9.19
N ALA A 41 -3.62 -3.69 8.09
CA ALA A 41 -2.51 -2.73 8.04
C ALA A 41 -2.96 -1.29 8.29
N GLN A 42 -4.19 -0.91 7.91
CA GLN A 42 -4.73 0.41 8.27
C GLN A 42 -4.95 0.55 9.78
N LEU A 43 -5.31 -0.52 10.49
CA LEU A 43 -5.50 -0.47 11.94
C LEU A 43 -4.20 -0.15 12.71
N GLU A 44 -3.03 -0.46 12.15
CA GLU A 44 -1.73 -0.10 12.74
C GLU A 44 -1.53 1.43 12.86
N HIS A 45 -2.22 2.23 12.05
CA HIS A 45 -2.19 3.70 12.14
C HIS A 45 -2.96 4.25 13.34
N PHE A 46 -3.73 3.40 14.03
CA PHE A 46 -4.35 3.73 15.32
C PHE A 46 -3.43 3.43 16.51
N LYS A 47 -2.14 3.15 16.28
CA LYS A 47 -1.13 3.07 17.32
C LYS A 47 -0.27 4.33 17.34
N ILE A 48 0.08 4.79 18.52
CA ILE A 48 0.99 5.90 18.78
C ILE A 48 2.18 5.43 19.58
N ARG A 49 3.32 6.12 19.43
CA ARG A 49 4.49 5.88 20.27
C ARG A 49 4.25 6.49 21.64
N ASP A 50 4.37 5.68 22.68
CA ASP A 50 4.37 6.14 24.07
C ASP A 50 5.72 6.77 24.44
N ALA A 51 5.83 7.40 25.61
CA ALA A 51 7.05 8.00 26.13
C ALA A 51 8.24 7.02 26.21
N GLN A 52 7.95 5.72 26.28
CA GLN A 52 8.92 4.62 26.32
C GLN A 52 9.25 4.05 24.93
N GLY A 53 8.74 4.67 23.85
CA GLY A 53 8.99 4.27 22.46
C GLY A 53 8.21 3.05 21.97
N ALA A 54 7.36 2.45 22.81
CA ALA A 54 6.50 1.33 22.41
C ALA A 54 5.28 1.81 21.63
N MET A 55 4.84 1.02 20.64
CA MET A 55 3.60 1.26 19.89
C MET A 55 2.39 0.82 20.71
N VAL A 56 1.60 1.77 21.20
CA VAL A 56 0.41 1.53 22.01
C VAL A 56 -0.83 2.02 21.27
N TRP A 57 -1.94 1.30 21.39
CA TRP A 57 -3.22 1.72 20.79
C TRP A 57 -3.66 3.08 21.32
N MET A 58 -4.10 3.96 20.41
CA MET A 58 -4.66 5.27 20.73
C MET A 58 -5.86 5.12 21.68
N ARG A 59 -5.92 5.98 22.70
CA ARG A 59 -7.02 6.04 23.67
C ARG A 59 -7.41 7.50 23.92
N GLY A 60 -8.66 7.74 24.28
CA GLY A 60 -9.16 9.08 24.62
C GLY A 60 -9.22 10.02 23.41
N THR A 61 -8.84 11.29 23.61
CA THR A 61 -8.97 12.36 22.61
C THR A 61 -8.31 12.06 21.25
N PRO A 62 -7.07 11.55 21.17
CA PRO A 62 -6.43 11.22 19.89
C PRO A 62 -7.22 10.19 19.05
N LEU A 63 -7.85 9.22 19.70
CA LEU A 63 -8.66 8.20 19.02
C LEU A 63 -9.90 8.83 18.38
N TYR A 64 -10.62 9.69 19.11
CA TYR A 64 -11.81 10.37 18.58
C TYR A 64 -11.47 11.31 17.43
N ILE A 65 -10.35 12.03 17.52
CA ILE A 65 -9.85 12.86 16.43
C ILE A 65 -9.57 12.00 15.19
N MET A 66 -8.82 10.90 15.36
CA MET A 66 -8.47 10.02 14.24
C MET A 66 -9.71 9.43 13.57
N ILE A 67 -10.66 8.88 14.35
CA ILE A 67 -11.93 8.36 13.83
C ILE A 67 -12.71 9.46 13.10
N GLY A 68 -12.77 10.67 13.65
CA GLY A 68 -13.43 11.81 13.02
C GLY A 68 -12.80 12.18 11.67
N LEU A 69 -11.47 12.20 11.56
CA LEU A 69 -10.76 12.47 10.32
C LEU A 69 -10.94 11.35 9.29
N VAL A 70 -10.95 10.08 9.73
CA VAL A 70 -11.26 8.93 8.86
C VAL A 70 -12.67 9.04 8.31
N ALA A 71 -13.66 9.28 9.18
CA ALA A 71 -15.05 9.44 8.78
C ALA A 71 -15.23 10.62 7.81
N LEU A 72 -14.59 11.76 8.09
CA LEU A 72 -14.58 12.92 7.21
C LEU A 72 -14.02 12.57 5.83
N THR A 73 -12.89 11.87 5.78
CA THR A 73 -12.26 11.45 4.52
C THR A 73 -13.16 10.49 3.75
N MET A 74 -13.78 9.52 4.41
CA MET A 74 -14.74 8.59 3.80
C MET A 74 -15.98 9.30 3.24
N VAL A 75 -16.53 10.24 4.00
CA VAL A 75 -17.67 11.07 3.56
C VAL A 75 -17.28 11.92 2.36
N ALA A 76 -16.10 12.52 2.36
CA ALA A 76 -15.60 13.30 1.24
C ALA A 76 -15.46 12.44 -0.02
N ILE A 77 -14.81 11.27 0.08
CA ILE A 77 -14.66 10.32 -1.04
C ILE A 77 -16.02 9.89 -1.58
N TYR A 78 -17.01 9.66 -0.71
CA TYR A 78 -18.35 9.26 -1.13
C TYR A 78 -19.15 10.39 -1.79
N LEU A 79 -19.02 11.62 -1.29
CA LEU A 79 -19.82 12.77 -1.72
C LEU A 79 -19.23 13.49 -2.94
N THR A 80 -17.90 13.58 -3.06
CA THR A 80 -17.22 14.23 -4.19
C THR A 80 -17.74 13.77 -5.56
N PRO A 81 -17.81 12.47 -5.90
CA PRO A 81 -18.24 12.04 -7.24
C PRO A 81 -19.71 12.36 -7.53
N ARG A 82 -20.52 12.68 -6.50
CA ARG A 82 -21.91 13.13 -6.67
C ARG A 82 -22.02 14.62 -6.96
N ILE A 83 -21.04 15.41 -6.55
CA ILE A 83 -21.01 16.86 -6.76
C ILE A 83 -20.21 17.20 -8.04
N THR A 84 -19.06 16.55 -8.23
CA THR A 84 -18.16 16.81 -9.36
C THR A 84 -17.48 15.53 -9.84
N LYS A 85 -17.31 15.41 -11.16
CA LYS A 85 -16.58 14.32 -11.81
C LYS A 85 -15.19 14.74 -12.30
N ALA A 86 -14.81 16.01 -12.13
CA ALA A 86 -13.56 16.54 -12.64
C ALA A 86 -12.33 16.10 -11.84
N ILE A 87 -12.52 15.77 -10.55
CA ILE A 87 -11.43 15.44 -9.62
C ILE A 87 -11.64 14.02 -9.08
N PRO A 88 -10.60 13.17 -9.04
CA PRO A 88 -10.68 11.86 -8.38
C PRO A 88 -11.10 12.01 -6.91
N ALA A 89 -12.07 11.19 -6.49
CA ALA A 89 -12.66 11.27 -5.16
C ALA A 89 -11.63 11.10 -4.02
N THR A 90 -10.66 10.21 -4.21
CA THR A 90 -9.57 9.97 -3.26
C THR A 90 -8.68 11.21 -3.07
N LEU A 91 -8.36 11.90 -4.17
CA LEU A 91 -7.57 13.15 -4.12
C LEU A 91 -8.34 14.25 -3.39
N ALA A 92 -9.63 14.41 -3.68
CA ALA A 92 -10.48 15.39 -3.01
C ALA A 92 -10.57 15.13 -1.49
N GLY A 93 -10.77 13.88 -1.08
CA GLY A 93 -10.77 13.50 0.34
C GLY A 93 -9.44 13.79 1.03
N ALA A 94 -8.32 13.41 0.41
CA ALA A 94 -7.00 13.67 0.96
C ALA A 94 -6.71 15.18 1.11
N LEU A 95 -7.02 15.98 0.08
CA LEU A 95 -6.82 17.43 0.12
C LEU A 95 -7.71 18.11 1.16
N LEU A 96 -8.99 17.75 1.23
CA LEU A 96 -9.93 18.33 2.19
C LEU A 96 -9.48 18.08 3.63
N THR A 97 -9.20 16.82 3.97
CA THR A 97 -8.78 16.44 5.33
C THR A 97 -7.44 17.08 5.67
N THR A 98 -6.49 17.13 4.74
CA THR A 98 -5.19 17.79 4.96
C THR A 98 -5.37 19.28 5.22
N LEU A 99 -6.18 19.97 4.40
CA LEU A 99 -6.42 21.41 4.56
C LEU A 99 -7.05 21.72 5.92
N ILE A 100 -8.01 20.90 6.37
CA ILE A 100 -8.67 21.05 7.67
C ILE A 100 -7.68 20.84 8.82
N VAL A 101 -6.89 19.76 8.78
CA VAL A 101 -5.89 19.47 9.82
C VAL A 101 -4.87 20.61 9.93
N VAL A 102 -4.40 21.14 8.80
CA VAL A 102 -3.44 22.24 8.76
C VAL A 102 -4.07 23.56 9.21
N ALA A 103 -5.26 23.91 8.72
CA ALA A 103 -5.93 25.17 9.03
C ALA A 103 -6.30 25.28 10.52
N PHE A 104 -6.81 24.19 11.10
CA PHE A 104 -7.23 24.15 12.51
C PHE A 104 -6.14 23.63 13.47
N LYS A 105 -4.95 23.31 12.95
CA LYS A 105 -3.82 22.77 13.72
C LYS A 105 -4.21 21.57 14.59
N ILE A 106 -4.97 20.64 14.02
CA ILE A 106 -5.49 19.48 14.73
C ILE A 106 -4.31 18.54 15.08
N PRO A 107 -4.11 18.20 16.37
CA PRO A 107 -3.03 17.30 16.76
C PRO A 107 -3.35 15.87 16.31
N THR A 108 -2.66 15.40 15.27
CA THR A 108 -2.80 14.04 14.73
C THR A 108 -1.46 13.57 14.18
N VAL A 109 -1.31 12.26 13.99
CA VAL A 109 -0.16 11.67 13.31
C VAL A 109 -0.24 12.02 11.82
N THR A 110 0.84 12.58 11.30
CA THR A 110 0.97 12.96 9.89
C THR A 110 1.95 12.04 9.17
N VAL A 111 1.91 12.02 7.84
CA VAL A 111 2.85 11.21 7.03
C VAL A 111 4.30 11.58 7.30
N GLY A 112 4.58 12.85 7.62
CA GLY A 112 5.93 13.33 7.97
C GLY A 112 6.48 12.75 9.27
N ASP A 113 5.61 12.30 10.19
CA ASP A 113 6.01 11.65 11.44
C ASP A 113 6.40 10.19 11.24
N VAL A 114 5.85 9.56 10.19
CA VAL A 114 6.03 8.13 9.89
C VAL A 114 7.17 7.90 8.90
N ALA A 115 7.38 8.81 7.95
CA ALA A 115 8.38 8.69 6.92
C ALA A 115 9.08 10.03 6.65
N SER A 116 10.41 9.99 6.53
CA SER A 116 11.17 11.15 6.05
C SER A 116 10.96 11.31 4.55
N LEU A 117 10.25 12.36 4.14
CA LEU A 117 10.20 12.77 2.73
C LEU A 117 11.47 13.56 2.40
N ALA A 118 12.58 12.85 2.19
CA ALA A 118 13.76 13.44 1.56
C ALA A 118 13.50 13.55 0.06
N GLY A 119 13.35 14.79 -0.43
CA GLY A 119 13.27 15.06 -1.86
C GLY A 119 14.64 14.88 -2.52
N GLY A 120 14.73 14.02 -3.51
CA GLY A 120 15.94 13.80 -4.29
C GLY A 120 15.67 12.92 -5.49
N LEU A 121 16.52 12.98 -6.52
CA LEU A 121 16.47 12.01 -7.60
C LEU A 121 16.95 10.65 -7.05
N PRO A 122 16.26 9.54 -7.35
CA PRO A 122 16.75 8.22 -6.97
C PRO A 122 18.08 7.97 -7.68
N SER A 123 19.18 7.86 -6.92
CA SER A 123 20.44 7.41 -7.49
C SER A 123 20.37 5.91 -7.77
N PHE A 124 21.10 5.51 -8.81
CA PHE A 124 21.25 4.10 -9.13
C PHE A 124 22.03 3.40 -8.00
N HIS A 125 21.40 2.41 -7.37
CA HIS A 125 22.02 1.59 -6.33
C HIS A 125 21.87 0.11 -6.67
N LEU A 126 22.94 -0.63 -6.46
CA LEU A 126 22.89 -2.09 -6.46
C LEU A 126 22.40 -2.57 -5.10
N PRO A 127 21.74 -3.75 -5.02
CA PRO A 127 21.27 -4.29 -3.75
C PRO A 127 22.42 -4.44 -2.75
N GLU A 128 22.26 -3.86 -1.56
CA GLU A 128 23.20 -3.97 -0.43
C GLU A 128 23.03 -5.32 0.31
N VAL A 129 22.98 -6.42 -0.44
CA VAL A 129 22.77 -7.78 0.08
C VAL A 129 23.83 -8.70 -0.52
N PRO A 130 24.39 -9.67 0.25
CA PRO A 130 25.36 -10.61 -0.28
C PRO A 130 24.80 -11.36 -1.49
N MET A 131 25.46 -11.22 -2.64
CA MET A 131 25.08 -11.91 -3.88
C MET A 131 25.64 -13.34 -3.87
N ASN A 132 25.11 -14.18 -2.99
CA ASN A 132 25.50 -15.58 -2.85
C ASN A 132 24.31 -16.52 -3.12
N TRP A 133 24.61 -17.82 -3.22
CA TRP A 133 23.61 -18.84 -3.50
C TRP A 133 22.53 -18.91 -2.42
N HIS A 134 22.90 -18.71 -1.16
CA HIS A 134 21.97 -18.70 -0.04
C HIS A 134 20.92 -17.60 -0.19
N THR A 135 21.33 -16.37 -0.49
CA THR A 135 20.40 -15.25 -0.76
C THR A 135 19.45 -15.61 -1.90
N LEU A 136 19.96 -16.18 -3.00
CA LEU A 136 19.12 -16.57 -4.13
C LEU A 136 18.04 -17.57 -3.72
N VAL A 137 18.42 -18.64 -3.01
CA VAL A 137 17.48 -19.68 -2.55
C VAL A 137 16.39 -19.08 -1.64
N VAL A 138 16.75 -18.13 -0.78
CA VAL A 138 15.80 -17.46 0.12
C VAL A 138 14.82 -16.57 -0.65
N ILE A 139 15.31 -15.73 -1.58
CA ILE A 139 14.44 -14.75 -2.27
C ILE A 139 13.70 -15.34 -3.46
N PHE A 140 14.18 -16.43 -4.05
CA PHE A 140 13.60 -17.04 -5.24
C PHE A 140 12.11 -17.39 -5.11
N PRO A 141 11.62 -18.06 -4.04
CA PRO A 141 10.19 -18.36 -3.92
C PRO A 141 9.33 -17.10 -3.86
N TYR A 142 9.76 -16.08 -3.11
CA TYR A 142 9.05 -14.79 -3.06
C TYR A 142 9.07 -14.07 -4.40
N ALA A 143 10.21 -14.05 -5.09
CA ALA A 143 10.34 -13.44 -6.41
C ALA A 143 9.48 -14.14 -7.46
N LEU A 144 9.36 -15.48 -7.40
CA LEU A 144 8.53 -16.28 -8.30
C LEU A 144 7.04 -16.01 -8.08
N VAL A 145 6.58 -15.98 -6.82
CA VAL A 145 5.19 -15.66 -6.47
C VAL A 145 4.84 -14.23 -6.89
N MET A 146 5.71 -13.26 -6.61
CA MET A 146 5.50 -11.86 -7.01
C MET A 146 5.54 -11.69 -8.54
N ALA A 147 6.40 -12.43 -9.24
CA ALA A 147 6.46 -12.41 -10.69
C ALA A 147 5.15 -12.94 -11.30
N ALA A 148 4.64 -14.06 -10.77
CA ALA A 148 3.35 -14.61 -11.17
C ALA A 148 2.20 -13.65 -10.87
N ASN A 149 2.16 -13.03 -9.69
CA ASN A 149 1.12 -12.05 -9.35
C ASN A 149 1.09 -10.88 -10.33
N GLY A 150 2.25 -10.28 -10.63
CA GLY A 150 2.33 -9.20 -11.61
C GLY A 150 1.87 -9.61 -13.01
N LEU A 151 2.11 -10.86 -13.43
CA LEU A 151 1.61 -11.37 -14.71
C LEU A 151 0.10 -11.60 -14.70
N VAL A 152 -0.48 -12.03 -13.57
CA VAL A 152 -1.94 -12.19 -13.41
C VAL A 152 -2.63 -10.84 -13.50
N GLU A 153 -2.18 -9.85 -12.72
CA GLU A 153 -2.77 -8.52 -12.68
C GLU A 153 -2.72 -7.85 -14.06
N THR A 154 -1.55 -7.86 -14.72
CA THR A 154 -1.36 -7.26 -16.06
C THR A 154 -2.25 -7.89 -17.14
N LEU A 155 -2.73 -9.13 -16.96
CA LEU A 155 -3.61 -9.79 -17.92
C LEU A 155 -5.10 -9.57 -17.64
N LEU A 156 -5.46 -9.14 -16.43
CA LEU A 156 -6.84 -8.94 -15.99
C LEU A 156 -7.27 -7.47 -16.01
N THR A 157 -6.33 -6.53 -15.88
CA THR A 157 -6.57 -5.07 -15.99
C THR A 157 -6.15 -4.54 -17.35
#